data_AF-A0A7S1ME12-F1
#
_entry.id   AF-A0A7S1ME12-F1
#
_cell.length_a   1.000
_cell.length_b   1.000
_cell.length_c   1.000
_cell.angle_alpha   90.00
_cell.angle_beta   90.00
_cell.angle_gamma   90.00
#
_symmetry.space_group_name_H-M   'P 1'
#
loop_
_entity.id
_entity.type
_entity.pdbx_description
1 polymer ?
#
loop_
_entity_poly.entity_id
_entity_poly.type
_entity_poly.pdbx_seq_one_letter_code
_entity_poly.pdbx_strand_id
1 'polypeptide(L)'
;GVLDIFGFECFKMNSFEQLCINFTNERLQQFFNSFVFKLEEQLYEREGIPWDALDFPDNQDSVDILAAKTTGVFAILDEECVVPQGSDQGFCNKLIKQHKGHRRFDEIKTK
;
A
#
# COMPACT_ATOMS: atom_id res chain seq x y z
N GLY A 1 24.62 -1.27 3.26
CA GLY A 1 24.41 -2.48 2.44
C GLY A 1 23.89 -2.08 1.08
N VAL A 2 23.90 -2.99 0.12
CA VAL A 2 23.27 -2.80 -1.21
C VAL A 2 21.98 -3.60 -1.24
N LEU A 3 20.88 -2.99 -1.68
CA LEU A 3 19.59 -3.65 -1.85
C LEU A 3 19.37 -3.89 -3.34
N ASP A 4 19.17 -5.15 -3.73
CA ASP A 4 18.86 -5.56 -5.10
C ASP A 4 17.50 -6.30 -5.09
N ILE A 5 16.48 -5.67 -5.65
CA ILE A 5 15.09 -6.12 -5.63
C ILE A 5 14.38 -5.73 -6.94
N PHE A 6 13.27 -6.38 -7.22
CA PHE A 6 12.38 -5.98 -8.32
C PHE A 6 11.68 -4.65 -8.03
N GLY A 7 11.57 -3.81 -9.06
CA GLY A 7 10.72 -2.61 -9.04
C GLY A 7 9.23 -2.94 -9.17
N PHE A 8 8.39 -1.91 -9.33
CA PHE A 8 6.96 -2.12 -9.59
C PHE A 8 6.72 -2.91 -10.89
N GLU A 9 5.79 -3.87 -10.83
CA GLU A 9 5.36 -4.70 -11.96
C GLU A 9 3.90 -4.41 -12.34
N CYS A 10 3.63 -4.36 -13.65
CA CYS A 10 2.29 -4.20 -14.19
C CYS A 10 2.14 -5.00 -15.50
N PHE A 11 1.44 -6.13 -15.42
CA PHE A 11 1.16 -7.00 -16.56
C PHE A 11 -0.32 -6.96 -16.98
N LYS A 12 -0.65 -7.65 -18.07
CA LYS A 12 -2.05 -7.83 -18.52
C LYS A 12 -2.91 -8.51 -17.46
N MET A 13 -2.33 -9.43 -16.70
CA MET A 13 -2.93 -10.09 -15.55
C MET A 13 -1.85 -10.13 -14.46
N ASN A 14 -2.13 -9.52 -13.32
CA ASN A 14 -1.25 -9.53 -12.15
C ASN A 14 -1.77 -10.58 -11.18
N SER A 15 -0.89 -11.48 -10.76
CA SER A 15 -1.21 -12.49 -9.74
C SER A 15 -0.83 -11.99 -8.35
N PHE A 16 -0.98 -12.85 -7.34
CA PHE A 16 -0.61 -12.54 -5.96
C PHE A 16 0.88 -12.17 -5.82
N GLU A 17 1.75 -12.74 -6.65
CA GLU A 17 3.18 -12.45 -6.65
C GLU A 17 3.47 -10.98 -6.99
N GLN A 18 2.82 -10.46 -8.05
CA GLN A 18 2.93 -9.04 -8.42
C GLN A 18 2.41 -8.14 -7.30
N LEU A 19 1.33 -8.54 -6.62
CA LEU A 19 0.81 -7.79 -5.47
C LEU A 19 1.86 -7.70 -4.34
N CYS A 20 2.54 -8.79 -4.02
CA CYS A 20 3.61 -8.82 -3.01
C CYS A 20 4.84 -8.00 -3.42
N ILE A 21 5.24 -8.05 -4.69
CA ILE A 21 6.34 -7.25 -5.23
C ILE A 21 5.99 -5.76 -5.16
N ASN A 22 4.80 -5.38 -5.60
CA ASN A 22 4.34 -3.99 -5.56
C ASN A 22 4.16 -3.47 -4.13
N PHE A 23 3.64 -4.29 -3.21
CA PHE A 23 3.57 -3.94 -1.79
C PHE A 23 4.96 -3.68 -1.18
N THR A 24 5.95 -4.51 -1.54
CA THR A 24 7.33 -4.31 -1.10
C THR A 24 7.88 -2.96 -1.57
N ASN A 25 7.65 -2.62 -2.84
CA ASN A 25 8.04 -1.33 -3.40
C ASN A 25 7.31 -0.16 -2.71
N GLU A 26 6.02 -0.31 -2.40
CA GLU A 26 5.24 0.71 -1.68
C GLU A 26 5.79 0.97 -0.27
N ARG A 27 6.20 -0.08 0.45
CA ARG A 27 6.85 0.04 1.76
C ARG A 27 8.21 0.71 1.68
N LEU A 28 8.97 0.45 0.62
CA LEU A 28 10.25 1.11 0.39
C LEU A 28 10.06 2.58 0.04
N GLN A 29 9.04 2.91 -0.75
CA GLN A 29 8.68 4.30 -1.02
C GLN A 29 8.27 5.02 0.27
N GLN A 30 7.49 4.38 1.14
CA GLN A 30 7.12 4.92 2.46
C GLN A 30 8.37 5.20 3.32
N PHE A 31 9.31 4.26 3.35
CA PHE A 31 10.56 4.41 4.08
C PHE A 31 11.42 5.55 3.50
N PHE A 32 11.52 5.61 2.17
CA PHE A 32 12.26 6.66 1.47
C PHE A 32 11.67 8.04 1.74
N ASN A 33 10.35 8.19 1.59
CA ASN A 33 9.64 9.43 1.90
C ASN A 33 9.95 9.86 3.33
N SER A 34 9.73 8.98 4.31
CA SER A 34 9.99 9.24 5.74
C SER A 34 11.43 9.63 6.04
N PHE A 35 12.40 9.11 5.30
CA PHE A 35 13.80 9.42 5.45
C PHE A 35 14.14 10.80 4.85
N VAL A 36 13.69 11.07 3.62
CA VAL A 36 13.88 12.36 2.94
C VAL A 36 13.24 13.48 3.76
N PHE A 37 12.02 13.26 4.25
CA PHE A 37 11.32 14.19 5.13
C PHE A 37 12.16 14.65 6.32
N LYS A 38 12.80 13.71 7.02
CA LYS A 38 13.64 14.03 8.18
C LYS A 38 14.86 14.85 7.81
N LEU A 39 15.45 14.59 6.63
CA LEU A 39 16.62 15.35 6.16
C LEU A 39 16.23 16.77 5.77
N GLU A 40 15.07 16.95 5.16
CA GLU A 40 14.59 18.28 4.77
C GLU A 40 14.12 19.08 5.99
N GLU A 41 13.45 18.46 6.96
CA GLU A 41 13.10 19.11 8.23
C GLU A 41 14.35 19.68 8.91
N GLN A 42 15.43 18.90 8.98
CA GLN A 42 16.72 19.34 9.51
C GLN A 42 17.35 20.48 8.70
N LEU A 43 17.19 20.47 7.37
CA LEU A 43 17.68 21.53 6.50
C LEU A 43 16.90 22.82 6.71
N TYR A 44 15.57 22.75 6.76
CA TYR A 44 14.69 23.91 6.98
C TYR A 44 14.96 24.54 8.36
N GLU A 45 15.14 23.72 9.39
CA GLU A 45 15.52 24.18 10.73
C GLU A 45 16.87 24.91 10.72
N ARG A 46 17.88 24.33 10.02
CA ARG A 46 19.22 24.93 9.90
C ARG A 46 19.19 26.29 9.18
N GLU A 47 18.39 26.40 8.13
CA GLU A 47 18.29 27.61 7.31
C GLU A 47 17.27 28.63 7.87
N GLY A 48 16.54 28.29 8.94
CA GLY A 48 15.52 29.15 9.56
C GLY A 48 14.27 29.35 8.69
N ILE A 49 13.98 28.38 7.81
CA ILE A 49 12.83 28.40 6.89
C ILE A 49 11.63 27.70 7.54
N PRO A 50 10.42 28.30 7.54
CA PRO A 50 9.22 27.65 8.04
C PRO A 50 8.91 26.35 7.29
N TRP A 51 8.62 25.28 8.03
CA TRP A 51 8.28 23.96 7.49
C TRP A 51 6.76 23.81 7.26
N ASP A 52 6.34 23.30 6.09
CA ASP A 52 4.97 22.87 5.81
C ASP A 52 4.93 21.37 5.47
N ALA A 53 4.15 20.61 6.24
CA ALA A 53 4.00 19.16 6.04
C ALA A 53 3.20 18.79 4.78
N LEU A 54 2.48 19.73 4.17
CA LEU A 54 1.70 19.52 2.96
C LEU A 54 2.53 19.50 1.67
N ASP A 55 3.80 19.92 1.73
CA ASP A 55 4.67 20.05 0.55
C ASP A 55 5.02 18.70 -0.09
N PHE A 56 4.67 17.58 0.56
CA PHE A 56 5.16 16.27 0.16
C PHE A 56 4.08 15.18 0.19
N PRO A 57 4.02 14.35 -0.85
CA PRO A 57 3.03 13.29 -0.95
C PRO A 57 3.40 12.07 -0.10
N ASP A 58 2.63 11.83 0.95
CA ASP A 58 2.65 10.57 1.70
C ASP A 58 1.87 9.46 0.95
N ASN A 59 2.36 8.23 1.07
CA ASN A 59 1.76 7.03 0.51
C ASN A 59 1.21 6.06 1.58
N GLN A 60 1.17 6.48 2.86
CA GLN A 60 0.63 5.71 3.98
C GLN A 60 -0.74 5.10 3.69
N ASP A 61 -1.62 5.82 3.01
CA ASP A 61 -2.95 5.33 2.67
C ASP A 61 -2.94 4.13 1.71
N SER A 62 -1.92 4.05 0.84
CA SER A 62 -1.71 2.94 -0.10
C SER A 62 -1.08 1.75 0.62
N VAL A 63 -0.26 2.00 1.63
CA VAL A 63 0.27 0.96 2.52
C VAL A 63 -0.84 0.40 3.43
N ASP A 64 -1.71 1.26 3.96
CA ASP A 64 -2.76 0.90 4.90
C ASP A 64 -3.83 0.04 4.23
N ILE A 65 -4.23 0.37 2.99
CA ILE A 65 -5.22 -0.45 2.30
C ILE A 65 -4.74 -1.89 2.10
N LEU A 66 -3.42 -2.11 1.96
CA LEU A 66 -2.84 -3.44 1.80
C LEU A 66 -2.60 -4.13 3.14
N ALA A 67 -2.02 -3.42 4.11
CA ALA A 67 -1.42 -4.03 5.30
C ALA A 67 -2.03 -3.59 6.65
N ALA A 68 -3.15 -2.87 6.63
CA ALA A 68 -3.89 -2.60 7.87
C ALA A 68 -4.27 -3.91 8.57
N LYS A 69 -4.02 -3.98 9.88
CA LYS A 69 -4.06 -5.23 10.65
C LYS A 69 -5.39 -5.98 10.59
N THR A 70 -6.50 -5.25 10.50
CA THR A 70 -7.85 -5.84 10.54
C THR A 70 -8.65 -5.62 9.26
N THR A 71 -8.29 -4.60 8.49
CA THR A 71 -9.05 -4.17 7.31
C THR A 71 -8.23 -4.18 6.04
N GLY A 72 -6.94 -4.53 6.09
CA GLY A 72 -6.09 -4.54 4.91
C GLY A 72 -6.37 -5.74 4.02
N VAL A 73 -6.01 -5.64 2.74
CA VAL A 73 -6.14 -6.72 1.76
C VAL A 73 -5.52 -8.03 2.29
N PHE A 74 -4.33 -7.99 2.88
CA PHE A 74 -3.68 -9.19 3.41
C PHE A 74 -4.41 -9.78 4.62
N ALA A 75 -4.95 -8.94 5.51
CA ALA A 75 -5.70 -9.41 6.68
C ALA A 75 -7.00 -10.13 6.26
N ILE A 76 -7.70 -9.59 5.25
CA ILE A 76 -8.93 -10.17 4.72
C ILE A 76 -8.62 -11.47 3.96
N LEU A 77 -7.49 -11.53 3.26
CA LEU A 77 -7.02 -12.75 2.60
C LEU A 77 -6.71 -13.85 3.62
N ASP A 78 -5.96 -13.52 4.67
CA ASP A 78 -5.64 -14.45 5.76
C ASP A 78 -6.92 -14.98 6.44
N GLU A 79 -7.90 -14.12 6.69
CA GLU A 79 -9.20 -14.52 7.22
C GLU A 79 -9.91 -15.51 6.29
N GLU A 80 -9.98 -15.20 4.98
CA GLU A 80 -10.65 -16.07 4.01
C GLU A 80 -9.97 -17.44 3.86
N CYS A 81 -8.64 -17.50 4.02
CA CYS A 81 -7.90 -18.77 4.03
C CYS A 81 -8.24 -19.68 5.23
N VAL A 82 -8.76 -19.13 6.32
CA VAL A 82 -9.01 -19.87 7.57
C VAL A 82 -10.49 -20.22 7.76
N VAL A 83 -11.41 -19.45 7.19
CA VAL A 83 -12.86 -19.70 7.35
C VAL A 83 -13.28 -21.03 6.69
N PRO A 84 -14.25 -21.75 7.29
CA PRO A 84 -14.85 -22.91 6.64
C PRO A 84 -15.49 -22.49 5.32
N GLN A 85 -15.12 -23.17 4.21
CA GLN A 85 -15.59 -22.86 2.85
C GLN A 85 -15.11 -21.50 2.30
N GLY A 86 -13.92 -21.04 2.70
CA GLY A 86 -13.26 -19.89 2.08
C GLY A 86 -13.16 -20.02 0.55
N SER A 87 -13.35 -18.93 -0.17
CA SER A 87 -13.29 -18.91 -1.63
C SER A 87 -12.82 -17.56 -2.17
N ASP A 88 -12.25 -17.55 -3.37
CA ASP A 88 -11.82 -16.32 -4.06
C ASP A 88 -12.97 -15.33 -4.22
N GLN A 89 -14.19 -15.82 -4.49
CA GLN A 89 -15.37 -14.97 -4.58
C GLN A 89 -15.75 -14.36 -3.22
N GLY A 90 -15.63 -15.14 -2.14
CA GLY A 90 -15.83 -14.68 -0.77
C GLY A 90 -14.85 -13.56 -0.40
N PHE A 91 -13.56 -13.77 -0.70
CA PHE A 91 -12.51 -12.77 -0.57
C PHE A 91 -12.84 -11.47 -1.31
N CYS A 92 -13.13 -11.55 -2.62
CA CYS A 92 -13.49 -10.39 -3.44
C CYS A 92 -14.69 -9.62 -2.87
N ASN A 93 -15.74 -10.34 -2.45
CA ASN A 93 -16.93 -9.71 -1.87
C ASN A 93 -16.63 -8.97 -0.56
N LYS A 94 -15.78 -9.55 0.31
CA LYS A 94 -15.33 -8.91 1.55
C LYS A 94 -14.51 -7.65 1.26
N LEU A 95 -13.57 -7.72 0.31
CA LEU A 95 -12.76 -6.56 -0.11
C LEU A 95 -13.64 -5.41 -0.62
N ILE A 96 -14.55 -5.70 -1.55
CA ILE A 96 -15.45 -4.70 -2.13
C ILE A 96 -16.30 -4.06 -1.04
N LYS A 97 -16.85 -4.87 -0.12
CA LYS A 97 -17.65 -4.36 1.00
C LYS A 97 -16.83 -3.46 1.94
N GLN A 98 -15.59 -3.85 2.24
CA GLN A 98 -14.73 -3.15 3.19
C GLN A 98 -14.19 -1.82 2.64
N HIS A 99 -13.80 -1.80 1.36
CA HIS A 99 -13.10 -0.67 0.74
C HIS A 99 -13.93 0.13 -0.27
N LYS A 100 -15.26 -0.07 -0.29
CA LYS A 100 -16.15 0.64 -1.20
C LYS A 100 -15.99 2.16 -1.07
N GLY A 101 -15.62 2.82 -2.16
CA GLY A 101 -15.46 4.28 -2.22
C GLY A 101 -14.16 4.81 -1.61
N HIS A 102 -13.22 3.93 -1.24
CA HIS A 102 -11.88 4.34 -0.84
C HIS A 102 -11.10 4.86 -2.05
N ARG A 103 -10.40 6.00 -1.93
CA ARG A 103 -9.72 6.68 -3.06
C ARG A 103 -8.67 5.84 -3.80
N ARG A 104 -8.19 4.75 -3.17
CA ARG A 104 -7.18 3.82 -3.70
C ARG A 104 -7.75 2.45 -4.09
N PHE A 105 -9.07 2.30 -4.12
CA PHE A 105 -9.72 1.02 -4.43
C PHE A 105 -10.88 1.22 -5.40
N ASP A 106 -10.84 0.49 -6.50
CA ASP A 106 -11.90 0.44 -7.48
C ASP A 106 -12.27 -1.01 -7.82
N GLU A 107 -13.56 -1.28 -7.92
CA GLU A 107 -14.11 -2.56 -8.35
C GLU A 107 -14.08 -2.64 -9.89
N ILE A 108 -13.36 -3.62 -10.43
CA ILE A 108 -13.38 -3.90 -11.86
C ILE A 108 -14.58 -4.77 -12.18
N LYS A 109 -15.54 -4.24 -12.93
CA LYS A 109 -16.65 -5.03 -13.48
C LYS A 109 -16.15 -5.84 -14.67
N THR A 110 -15.92 -7.14 -14.47
CA THR A 110 -15.70 -8.07 -15.58
C THR A 110 -17.01 -8.20 -16.36
N LYS A 111 -16.98 -7.94 -17.67
CA LYS A 111 -18.11 -8.20 -18.57
C LYS A 111 -18.20 -9.66 -18.92
#